data_AF-B4MT81-F1
#
_entry.id   AF-B4MT81-F1
#
_cell.length_a   1.000
_cell.length_b   1.000
_cell.length_c   1.000
_cell.angle_alpha   90.00
_cell.angle_beta   90.00
_cell.angle_gamma   90.00
#
_symmetry.space_group_name_H-M   'P 1'
#
loop_
_entity.id
_entity.type
_entity.pdbx_description
1 polymer ?
#
loop_
_entity_poly.entity_id
_entity_poly.type
_entity_poly.pdbx_seq_one_letter_code
_entity_poly.pdbx_strand_id
1 'polypeptide(L)'
;MPKATKKTSLTSLEQYELNQWLQEHNINPTTIRRTFTDVMPLARLLSRYYPELIDVNYYPPRNSVQSKLANWKLFKERVLNKVGVRLTRDEMGRVARCVPGSVDLLLFSVMIARCQNANSD
;
A
#
# COMPACT_ATOMS: atom_id res chain seq x y z
N MET A 1 -0.29 -9.10 -29.78
CA MET A 1 0.49 -9.31 -28.54
C MET A 1 -0.47 -9.67 -27.41
N PRO A 2 -0.28 -10.77 -26.67
CA PRO A 2 -1.06 -11.00 -25.46
C PRO A 2 -0.77 -9.86 -24.47
N LYS A 3 -1.82 -9.16 -24.04
CA LYS A 3 -1.70 -8.16 -22.97
C LYS A 3 -1.29 -8.92 -21.71
N ALA A 4 -0.19 -8.53 -21.07
CA ALA A 4 0.20 -9.09 -19.79
C ALA A 4 -0.98 -8.98 -18.81
N THR A 5 -1.47 -10.12 -18.33
CA THR A 5 -2.63 -10.18 -17.44
C THR A 5 -2.26 -9.47 -16.14
N LYS A 6 -2.92 -8.34 -15.85
CA LYS A 6 -2.71 -7.62 -14.58
C LYS A 6 -3.13 -8.54 -13.43
N LYS A 7 -2.21 -8.81 -12.50
CA LYS A 7 -2.47 -9.61 -11.29
C LYS A 7 -3.64 -9.00 -10.51
N THR A 8 -4.65 -9.81 -10.19
CA THR A 8 -5.88 -9.36 -9.52
C THR A 8 -6.00 -9.82 -8.06
N SER A 9 -5.20 -10.81 -7.67
CA SER A 9 -5.16 -11.40 -6.33
C SER A 9 -3.76 -11.97 -6.04
N LEU A 10 -3.46 -12.18 -4.76
CA LEU A 10 -2.26 -12.90 -4.30
C LEU A 10 -2.44 -14.42 -4.46
N THR A 11 -1.34 -15.13 -4.63
CA THR A 11 -1.31 -16.59 -4.45
C THR A 11 -1.43 -16.94 -2.96
N SER A 12 -1.71 -18.21 -2.64
CA SER A 12 -1.81 -18.65 -1.24
C SER A 12 -0.51 -18.43 -0.44
N LEU A 13 0.65 -18.60 -1.09
CA LEU A 13 1.95 -18.36 -0.46
C LEU A 13 2.16 -16.87 -0.17
N GLU A 14 1.94 -16.01 -1.17
CA GLU A 14 2.07 -14.56 -0.99
C GLU A 14 1.08 -14.01 0.04
N GLN A 15 -0.13 -14.57 0.10
CA GLN A 15 -1.11 -14.23 1.12
C GLN A 15 -0.64 -14.64 2.52
N TYR A 16 -0.02 -15.81 2.64
CA TYR A 16 0.56 -16.28 3.91
C TYR A 16 1.69 -15.34 4.37
N GLU A 17 2.63 -15.00 3.48
CA GLU A 17 3.72 -14.05 3.77
C GLU A 17 3.19 -12.68 4.19
N LEU A 18 2.20 -12.14 3.46
CA LEU A 18 1.55 -10.89 3.83
C LEU A 18 0.93 -10.98 5.23
N ASN A 19 0.26 -12.09 5.54
CA ASN A 19 -0.38 -12.26 6.85
C ASN A 19 0.65 -12.29 7.99
N GLN A 20 1.82 -12.92 7.80
CA GLN A 20 2.90 -12.89 8.79
C GLN A 20 3.38 -11.46 9.04
N TRP A 21 3.67 -10.72 7.96
CA TRP A 21 4.09 -9.32 8.07
C TRP A 21 3.03 -8.43 8.74
N LEU A 22 1.73 -8.64 8.45
CA LEU A 22 0.66 -7.90 9.12
C LEU A 22 0.62 -8.20 10.63
N GLN A 23 0.84 -9.46 11.03
CA GLN A 23 0.89 -9.86 12.44
C GLN A 23 2.06 -9.19 13.18
N GLU A 24 3.24 -9.13 12.59
CA GLU A 24 4.41 -8.42 13.15
C GLU A 24 4.11 -6.94 13.46
N HIS A 25 3.20 -6.33 12.68
CA HIS A 25 2.79 -4.94 12.83
C HIS A 25 1.54 -4.74 13.68
N ASN A 26 1.01 -5.81 14.28
CA ASN A 26 -0.26 -5.82 15.01
C ASN A 26 -1.45 -5.34 14.16
N ILE A 27 -1.46 -5.68 12.87
CA ILE A 27 -2.53 -5.34 11.94
C ILE A 27 -3.41 -6.57 11.73
N ASN A 28 -4.71 -6.43 11.97
CA ASN A 28 -5.67 -7.50 11.74
C ASN A 28 -5.96 -7.67 10.23
N PRO A 29 -5.59 -8.81 9.59
CA PRO A 29 -5.79 -9.05 8.16
C PRO A 29 -7.25 -8.92 7.70
N THR A 30 -8.21 -9.23 8.57
CA THR A 30 -9.64 -9.18 8.23
C THR A 30 -10.15 -7.75 8.00
N THR A 31 -9.43 -6.76 8.50
CA THR A 31 -9.83 -5.34 8.47
C THR A 31 -9.12 -4.52 7.41
N ILE A 32 -8.02 -5.02 6.84
CA ILE A 32 -7.13 -4.22 5.98
C ILE A 32 -7.86 -3.62 4.78
N ARG A 33 -8.81 -4.36 4.20
CA ARG A 33 -9.59 -3.93 3.04
C ARG A 33 -10.34 -2.63 3.30
N ARG A 34 -10.82 -2.39 4.53
CA ARG A 34 -11.52 -1.16 4.92
C ARG A 34 -10.52 -0.09 5.36
N THR A 35 -9.54 -0.49 6.16
CA THR A 35 -8.55 0.41 6.77
C THR A 35 -7.68 1.09 5.72
N PHE A 36 -7.10 0.34 4.79
CA PHE A 36 -6.09 0.84 3.84
C PHE A 36 -6.67 1.33 2.50
N THR A 37 -7.95 1.76 2.49
CA THR A 37 -8.52 2.39 1.28
C THR A 37 -8.01 3.81 1.05
N ASP A 38 -7.55 4.47 2.10
CA ASP A 38 -6.86 5.76 2.06
C ASP A 38 -5.40 5.61 2.52
N VAL A 39 -4.59 6.62 2.22
CA VAL A 39 -3.14 6.63 2.47
C VAL A 39 -2.80 6.64 3.96
N MET A 40 -3.58 7.31 4.82
CA MET A 40 -3.15 7.61 6.20
C MET A 40 -2.62 6.38 6.95
N PRO A 41 -3.33 5.23 7.01
CA PRO A 41 -2.83 4.07 7.73
C PRO A 41 -1.53 3.51 7.16
N LEU A 42 -1.33 3.59 5.85
CA LEU A 42 -0.07 3.21 5.21
C LEU A 42 1.05 4.21 5.51
N ALA A 43 0.76 5.52 5.49
CA ALA A 43 1.72 6.55 5.86
C ALA A 43 2.20 6.37 7.30
N ARG A 44 1.30 6.12 8.24
CA ARG A 44 1.64 5.83 9.65
C ARG A 44 2.47 4.56 9.82
N LEU A 45 2.17 3.54 9.02
CA LEU A 45 2.94 2.29 9.04
C LEU A 45 4.37 2.52 8.55
N LEU A 46 4.51 3.20 7.41
CA LEU A 46 5.80 3.45 6.78
C LEU A 46 6.63 4.54 7.48
N SER A 47 6.01 5.47 8.21
CA SER A 47 6.76 6.50 8.96
C SER A 47 7.61 5.91 10.09
N ARG A 48 7.32 4.69 10.54
CA ARG A 48 8.18 3.94 11.49
C ARG A 48 9.51 3.54 10.86
N TYR A 49 9.52 3.34 9.53
CA TYR A 49 10.68 2.93 8.75
C TYR A 49 11.40 4.11 8.10
N TYR A 50 10.63 5.11 7.65
CA TYR A 50 11.13 6.27 6.92
C TYR A 50 10.68 7.58 7.57
N PRO A 51 11.06 7.86 8.83
CA PRO A 51 10.57 9.02 9.58
C PRO A 51 10.96 10.35 8.94
N GLU A 52 12.12 10.43 8.27
CA GLU A 52 12.56 11.64 7.57
C GLU A 52 11.84 11.88 6.23
N LEU A 53 11.25 10.82 5.66
CA LEU A 53 10.57 10.89 4.38
C LEU A 53 9.07 11.14 4.51
N ILE A 54 8.48 10.73 5.63
CA ILE A 54 7.02 10.67 5.79
C ILE A 54 6.59 11.48 7.00
N ASP A 55 6.06 12.67 6.74
CA ASP A 55 5.23 13.38 7.70
C ASP A 55 3.74 13.03 7.44
N VAL A 56 3.13 12.35 8.41
CA VAL A 56 1.77 11.82 8.33
C VAL A 56 0.73 12.95 8.25
N ASN A 57 1.04 14.16 8.74
CA ASN A 57 0.12 15.29 8.76
C ASN A 57 -0.22 15.79 7.35
N TYR A 58 0.64 15.52 6.35
CA TYR A 58 0.34 15.82 4.94
C TYR A 58 -0.76 14.96 4.34
N TYR A 59 -1.16 13.87 5.01
CA TYR A 59 -2.14 12.90 4.51
C TYR A 59 -3.33 12.77 5.47
N PRO A 60 -4.14 13.83 5.63
CA PRO A 60 -5.32 13.76 6.48
C PRO A 60 -6.30 12.71 5.94
N PRO A 61 -7.02 11.98 6.81
CA PRO A 61 -7.98 10.96 6.40
C PRO A 61 -9.03 11.49 5.43
N ARG A 62 -9.29 10.75 4.35
CA ARG A 62 -10.28 11.08 3.32
C ARG A 62 -11.32 9.98 3.18
N ASN A 63 -12.57 10.39 3.01
CA ASN A 63 -13.70 9.48 2.92
C ASN A 63 -14.21 9.29 1.48
N SER A 64 -14.17 10.34 0.65
CA SER A 64 -14.58 10.25 -0.75
C SER A 64 -13.49 9.61 -1.62
N VAL A 65 -13.90 8.87 -2.66
CA VAL A 65 -12.96 8.25 -3.62
C VAL A 65 -12.07 9.30 -4.27
N GLN A 66 -12.63 10.46 -4.66
CA GLN A 66 -11.88 11.54 -5.30
C GLN A 66 -10.78 12.09 -4.38
N SER A 67 -11.10 12.33 -3.10
CA SER A 67 -10.12 12.85 -2.14
C SER A 67 -9.08 11.79 -1.77
N LYS A 68 -9.46 10.51 -1.66
CA LYS A 68 -8.52 9.40 -1.50
C LYS A 68 -7.54 9.31 -2.67
N LEU A 69 -8.02 9.48 -3.90
CA LEU A 69 -7.16 9.49 -5.09
C LEU A 69 -6.17 10.65 -5.11
N ALA A 70 -6.57 11.83 -4.65
CA ALA A 70 -5.66 12.95 -4.48
C ALA A 70 -4.56 12.64 -3.45
N ASN A 71 -4.93 12.07 -2.30
CA ASN A 71 -3.97 11.58 -1.30
C ASN A 71 -3.02 10.53 -1.90
N TRP A 72 -3.55 9.51 -2.59
CA TRP A 72 -2.75 8.45 -3.21
C TRP A 72 -1.77 8.99 -4.26
N LYS A 73 -2.20 9.95 -5.09
CA LYS A 73 -1.32 10.58 -6.08
C LYS A 73 -0.14 11.30 -5.39
N LEU A 74 -0.43 12.09 -4.36
CA LEU A 74 0.59 12.81 -3.60
C LEU A 74 1.56 11.85 -2.90
N PHE A 75 1.02 10.83 -2.22
CA PHE A 75 1.82 9.84 -1.51
C PHE A 75 2.68 9.01 -2.46
N LYS A 76 2.17 8.67 -3.64
CA LYS A 76 2.94 8.00 -4.66
C LYS A 76 4.18 8.80 -5.07
N GLU A 77 3.97 10.07 -5.42
CA GLU A 77 5.04 10.95 -5.92
C GLU A 77 6.08 11.24 -4.83
N ARG A 78 5.63 11.49 -3.59
CA ARG A 78 6.52 11.86 -2.48
C ARG A 78 7.21 10.68 -1.82
N VAL A 79 6.54 9.52 -1.75
CA VAL A 79 6.95 8.38 -0.90
C VAL A 79 7.12 7.10 -1.71
N LEU A 80 6.04 6.56 -2.31
CA LEU A 80 6.08 5.21 -2.90
C LEU A 80 7.16 5.04 -3.96
N ASN A 81 7.31 6.03 -4.85
CA ASN A 81 8.34 5.99 -5.89
C ASN A 81 9.77 5.94 -5.31
N LYS A 82 10.01 6.60 -4.17
CA LYS A 82 11.33 6.65 -3.53
C LYS A 82 11.66 5.36 -2.79
N VAL A 83 10.64 4.66 -2.28
CA VAL A 83 10.80 3.36 -1.61
C VAL A 83 10.66 2.17 -2.58
N GLY A 84 10.68 2.42 -3.90
CA GLY A 84 10.66 1.37 -4.92
C GLY A 84 9.28 0.76 -5.22
N VAL A 85 8.18 1.35 -4.73
CA VAL A 85 6.82 0.85 -4.95
C VAL A 85 6.16 1.56 -6.12
N ARG A 86 5.83 0.81 -7.18
CA ARG A 86 5.08 1.32 -8.33
C ARG A 86 3.58 1.15 -8.11
N LEU A 87 2.86 2.27 -8.01
CA LEU A 87 1.40 2.28 -7.95
C LEU A 87 0.80 3.02 -9.17
N THR A 88 0.02 2.33 -9.99
CA THR A 88 -0.63 2.90 -11.18
C THR A 88 -1.93 3.61 -10.83
N ARG A 89 -2.42 4.47 -11.75
CA ARG A 89 -3.70 5.19 -11.57
C ARG A 89 -4.89 4.24 -11.40
N ASP A 90 -4.89 3.13 -12.14
CA ASP A 90 -5.93 2.12 -12.05
C ASP A 90 -5.93 1.43 -10.68
N GLU A 91 -4.75 1.09 -10.17
CA GLU A 91 -4.58 0.46 -8.85
C GLU A 91 -4.99 1.41 -7.72
N MET A 92 -4.58 2.69 -7.78
CA MET A 92 -5.07 3.72 -6.84
C MET A 92 -6.61 3.79 -6.86
N GLY A 93 -7.22 3.73 -8.05
CA GLY A 93 -8.67 3.66 -8.25
C GLY A 93 -9.31 2.46 -7.56
N ARG A 94 -8.71 1.28 -7.71
CA ARG A 94 -9.19 0.03 -7.12
C ARG A 94 -9.09 0.06 -5.58
N VAL A 95 -7.96 0.51 -5.05
CA VAL A 95 -7.73 0.66 -3.60
C VAL A 95 -8.71 1.65 -2.99
N ALA A 96 -8.85 2.84 -3.58
CA ALA A 96 -9.75 3.89 -3.09
C ALA A 96 -11.23 3.45 -3.08
N ARG A 97 -11.61 2.54 -3.98
CA ARG A 97 -12.95 1.94 -4.08
C ARG A 97 -13.12 0.62 -3.32
N CYS A 98 -12.14 0.19 -2.53
CA CYS A 98 -12.24 -1.04 -1.74
C CYS A 98 -12.45 -2.30 -2.61
N VAL A 99 -11.90 -2.32 -3.83
CA VAL A 99 -12.04 -3.47 -4.75
C VAL A 99 -11.35 -4.69 -4.13
N PRO A 100 -11.98 -5.88 -4.10
CA PRO A 100 -11.37 -7.09 -3.54
C PRO A 100 -9.95 -7.35 -4.10
N GLY A 101 -9.02 -7.74 -3.21
CA GLY A 101 -7.62 -8.03 -3.52
C GLY A 101 -6.73 -6.82 -3.82
N SER A 102 -7.29 -5.63 -4.02
CA SER A 102 -6.48 -4.45 -4.39
C SER A 102 -5.61 -3.93 -3.26
N VAL A 103 -6.13 -3.94 -2.03
CA VAL A 103 -5.37 -3.56 -0.83
C VAL A 103 -4.28 -4.59 -0.53
N ASP A 104 -4.59 -5.88 -0.64
CA ASP A 104 -3.66 -6.98 -0.42
C ASP A 104 -2.46 -6.89 -1.38
N LEU A 105 -2.71 -6.67 -2.67
CA LEU A 105 -1.66 -6.46 -3.67
C LEU A 105 -0.78 -5.25 -3.37
N LEU A 106 -1.38 -4.13 -2.94
CA LEU A 106 -0.63 -2.94 -2.55
C LEU A 106 0.27 -3.22 -1.33
N LEU A 107 -0.29 -3.79 -0.27
CA LEU A 107 0.45 -4.06 0.96
C LEU A 107 1.57 -5.08 0.74
N PHE A 108 1.32 -6.11 -0.08
CA PHE A 108 2.35 -7.07 -0.48
C PHE A 108 3.48 -6.39 -1.26
N SER A 109 3.17 -5.51 -2.22
CA SER A 109 4.20 -4.75 -2.95
C SER A 109 5.03 -3.86 -2.01
N VAL A 110 4.41 -3.26 -0.98
CA VAL A 110 5.11 -2.45 0.02
C VAL A 110 6.02 -3.33 0.89
N MET A 111 5.52 -4.48 1.34
CA MET A 111 6.28 -5.44 2.14
C MET A 111 7.55 -5.89 1.42
N ILE A 112 7.43 -6.30 0.15
CA ILE A 112 8.58 -6.76 -0.65
C ILE A 112 9.59 -5.63 -0.87
N ALA A 113 9.14 -4.44 -1.26
CA ALA A 113 10.03 -3.30 -1.49
C ALA A 113 10.79 -2.90 -0.22
N ARG A 114 10.13 -2.94 0.94
CA ARG A 114 10.79 -2.69 2.23
C ARG A 114 11.88 -3.73 2.53
N CYS A 115 11.61 -5.03 2.28
CA CYS A 115 12.60 -6.07 2.50
C CYS A 115 13.85 -5.91 1.61
N GLN A 116 13.69 -5.36 0.41
CA GLN A 116 14.83 -5.05 -0.47
C GLN A 116 15.68 -3.89 0.07
N ASN A 117 15.02 -2.84 0.56
CA ASN A 117 15.71 -1.66 1.12
C ASN A 117 16.42 -2.00 2.45
N ALA A 118 15.86 -2.88 3.28
CA ALA A 118 16.47 -3.30 4.55
C ALA A 118 17.78 -4.09 4.39
N ASN A 119 18.05 -4.65 3.20
CA ASN A 119 19.30 -5.36 2.91
C ASN A 119 20.39 -4.45 2.30
N SER A 120 20.10 -3.15 2.16
CA SER A 120 20.99 -2.15 1.55
C SER A 120 21.66 -1.22 2.57
N ASP A 121 21.29 -1.34 3.85
CA ASP A 121 21.89 -0.66 5.02
C ASP A 121 22.68 -1.67 5.86
#